data_AF-A0A9Q5X6E8-F1
#
_entry.id   AF-A0A9Q5X6E8-F1
#
_cell.length_a   1.000
_cell.length_b   1.000
_cell.length_c   1.000
_cell.angle_alpha   90.00
_cell.angle_beta   90.00
_cell.angle_gamma   90.00
#
_symmetry.space_group_name_H-M   'P 1'
#
loop_
_entity.id
_entity.type
_entity.pdbx_description
1 polymer ?
#
loop_
_entity_poly.entity_id
_entity_poly.type
_entity_poly.pdbx_seq_one_letter_code
_entity_poly.pdbx_strand_id
1 'polypeptide(L)' 'MNKKTLTRVLFGLIAITIVATVIAYFVIKPDRPWMAFYVACCGGVLVFNFLISLFLVNKNLKK' A
#
# COMPACT_ATOMS: atom_id res chain seq x y z
N MET A 1 -21.68 1.05 1.27
CA MET A 1 -20.80 -0.06 0.83
C MET A 1 -20.55 -0.98 2.02
N ASN A 2 -20.66 -2.30 1.87
CA ASN A 2 -20.59 -3.22 3.00
C ASN A 2 -19.17 -3.25 3.60
N LYS A 3 -19.05 -3.24 4.95
CA LYS A 3 -17.76 -3.25 5.67
C LYS A 3 -16.85 -4.36 5.17
N LYS A 4 -17.38 -5.57 4.97
CA LYS A 4 -16.65 -6.73 4.43
C LYS A 4 -16.05 -6.47 3.05
N THR A 5 -16.78 -5.79 2.18
CA THR A 5 -16.32 -5.47 0.82
C THR A 5 -15.21 -4.43 0.88
N LEU A 6 -15.37 -3.36 1.66
CA LEU A 6 -14.37 -2.30 1.76
C LEU A 6 -13.07 -2.83 2.41
N THR A 7 -13.14 -3.67 3.43
CA THR A 7 -11.94 -4.31 4.02
C THR A 7 -11.22 -5.21 3.01
N ARG A 8 -11.94 -6.01 2.21
CA ARG A 8 -11.31 -6.84 1.16
C ARG A 8 -10.64 -5.99 0.09
N VAL A 9 -11.29 -4.91 -0.35
CA VAL A 9 -10.72 -3.99 -1.35
C VAL A 9 -9.46 -3.34 -0.81
N LEU A 10 -9.47 -2.82 0.43
CA LEU A 10 -8.26 -2.24 1.04
C LEU A 10 -7.13 -3.26 1.16
N PHE A 11 -7.44 -4.50 1.56
CA PHE A 11 -6.42 -5.55 1.67
C PHE A 11 -5.81 -5.89 0.30
N GLY A 12 -6.64 -5.96 -0.74
CA GLY A 12 -6.18 -6.13 -2.13
C GLY A 12 -5.30 -4.97 -2.59
N LEU A 13 -5.69 -3.73 -2.29
CA LEU A 13 -4.94 -2.53 -2.66
C LEU A 13 -3.57 -2.48 -1.97
N ILE A 14 -3.50 -2.84 -0.69
CA ILE A 14 -2.25 -2.96 0.07
C ILE A 14 -1.33 -3.98 -0.60
N ALA A 15 -1.84 -5.18 -0.88
CA ALA A 15 -1.04 -6.25 -1.50
C ALA A 15 -0.47 -5.83 -2.86
N ILE A 16 -1.29 -5.23 -3.72
CA ILE A 16 -0.86 -4.75 -5.05
C ILE A 16 0.19 -3.65 -4.91
N THR A 17 0.01 -2.71 -3.98
CA THR A 17 0.93 -1.60 -3.76
C THR A 17 2.30 -2.10 -3.29
N ILE A 18 2.34 -3.09 -2.38
CA ILE A 18 3.59 -3.70 -1.93
C ILE A 18 4.32 -4.36 -3.10
N VAL A 19 3.62 -5.19 -3.87
CA VAL A 19 4.21 -5.90 -5.02
C VAL A 19 4.74 -4.91 -6.06
N ALA A 20 3.95 -3.89 -6.42
CA ALA A 20 4.35 -2.86 -7.36
C ALA A 20 5.58 -2.08 -6.89
N THR A 21 5.62 -1.73 -5.59
CA THR A 21 6.75 -1.00 -5.00
C THR A 21 8.04 -1.84 -5.02
N VAL A 22 7.94 -3.13 -4.72
CA VAL A 22 9.09 -4.06 -4.75
C VAL A 22 9.61 -4.19 -6.19
N ILE A 23 8.73 -4.41 -7.16
CA ILE A 23 9.12 -4.51 -8.58
C ILE A 23 9.78 -3.21 -9.03
N ALA A 24 9.17 -2.06 -8.77
CA ALA A 24 9.72 -0.77 -9.14
C ALA A 24 11.11 -0.52 -8.52
N TYR A 25 11.31 -0.92 -7.25
CA TYR A 25 12.62 -0.83 -6.62
C TYR A 25 13.66 -1.64 -7.38
N PHE A 26 13.41 -2.91 -7.68
CA PHE A 26 14.37 -3.76 -8.39
C PHE A 26 14.63 -3.32 -9.82
N VAL A 27 13.62 -2.79 -10.52
CA VAL A 27 13.76 -2.26 -11.88
C VAL A 27 14.59 -0.97 -11.92
N ILE A 28 14.40 -0.07 -10.96
CA ILE A 28 15.08 1.25 -10.95
C ILE A 28 16.47 1.19 -10.29
N LYS A 29 16.67 0.30 -9.32
CA LYS A 29 17.93 0.15 -8.57
C LYS A 29 19.19 0.09 -9.44
N PRO A 30 19.27 -0.68 -10.55
CA PRO A 30 20.50 -0.79 -11.33
C PRO A 30 20.95 0.54 -11.95
N ASP A 31 20.01 1.37 -12.42
CA ASP A 31 20.36 2.64 -13.09
C ASP A 31 20.41 3.83 -12.12
N ARG A 32 19.50 3.87 -11.12
CA ARG A 32 19.29 5.04 -10.25
C ARG A 32 18.92 4.62 -8.83
N PRO A 33 19.90 4.25 -7.99
CA PRO A 33 19.64 3.69 -6.65
C PRO A 33 18.93 4.67 -5.70
N TRP A 34 19.26 5.97 -5.77
CA TRP A 34 18.60 7.00 -4.96
C TRP A 34 17.14 7.21 -5.34
N MET A 35 16.83 7.14 -6.64
CA MET A 35 15.46 7.23 -7.13
C MET A 35 14.66 5.98 -6.76
N ALA A 36 15.27 4.79 -6.85
CA ALA A 36 14.65 3.54 -6.41
C ALA A 36 14.29 3.59 -4.92
N PHE A 37 15.20 4.10 -4.07
CA PHE A 37 14.95 4.28 -2.65
C PHE A 37 13.82 5.27 -2.37
N TYR A 38 13.80 6.42 -3.07
CA TYR A 38 12.72 7.39 -2.96
C TYR A 38 11.35 6.78 -3.32
N VAL A 39 11.28 6.06 -4.44
CA VAL A 39 10.04 5.38 -4.88
C VAL A 39 9.61 4.30 -3.89
N ALA A 40 10.56 3.55 -3.33
CA ALA A 40 10.28 2.56 -2.29
C ALA A 40 9.70 3.20 -1.02
N CYS A 41 10.26 4.34 -0.58
CA CYS A 41 9.70 5.10 0.55
C CYS A 41 8.30 5.65 0.24
N CYS A 42 8.05 6.19 -0.94
CA CYS A 42 6.72 6.65 -1.35
C CYS A 42 5.68 5.51 -1.31
N GLY A 43 6.04 4.33 -1.82
CA GLY A 43 5.20 3.14 -1.73
C GLY A 43 4.92 2.71 -0.28
N GLY A 44 5.94 2.79 0.59
CA GLY A 44 5.79 2.52 2.02
C GLY A 44 4.81 3.47 2.72
N VAL A 45 4.86 4.77 2.43
CA VAL A 45 3.93 5.76 2.98
C VAL A 45 2.49 5.48 2.52
N LEU A 46 2.29 5.09 1.26
CA LEU A 46 0.99 4.70 0.73
C LEU A 46 0.42 3.46 1.43
N VAL A 47 1.26 2.43 1.65
CA VAL A 47 0.87 1.23 2.40
C VAL A 47 0.47 1.58 3.83
N PHE A 48 1.22 2.47 4.49
CA PHE A 48 0.91 2.92 5.84
C PHE A 48 -0.43 3.67 5.90
N ASN A 49 -0.72 4.51 4.90
CA ASN A 49 -1.98 5.21 4.77
C ASN A 49 -3.17 4.24 4.63
N PHE A 50 -3.01 3.18 3.83
CA PHE A 50 -4.04 2.16 3.68
C PHE A 50 -4.22 1.30 4.93
N LEU A 51 -3.15 1.02 5.68
CA LEU A 51 -3.23 0.31 6.96
C LEU A 51 -4.01 1.12 8.02
N ILE A 52 -3.75 2.43 8.13
CA ILE A 52 -4.52 3.33 9.00
C ILE A 52 -5.99 3.35 8.57
N SER A 53 -6.24 3.44 7.27
CA SER A 53 -7.59 3.40 6.71
C SER A 53 -8.30 2.09 7.06
N LEU A 54 -7.60 0.95 6.98
CA LEU A 54 -8.15 -0.36 7.33
C LEU A 54 -8.46 -0.45 8.83
N PHE A 55 -7.59 0.09 9.69
CA PHE A 55 -7.84 0.18 11.12
C PHE A 55 -9.08 1.04 11.45
N LEU A 56 -9.19 2.21 10.83
CA LEU A 56 -10.33 3.11 11.00
C LEU A 56 -11.64 2.48 10.53
N VAL A 57 -11.62 1.80 9.39
CA VAL A 57 -12.76 1.06 8.86
C VAL A 57 -13.16 -0.06 9.81
N ASN A 58 -12.19 -0.80 10.35
CA ASN A 58 -12.50 -1.89 11.26
C ASN A 58 -13.08 -1.38 12.59
N LYS A 59 -12.58 -0.25 13.09
CA LYS A 59 -13.02 0.35 14.36
C LYS A 59 -14.34 1.11 14.27
N ASN A 60 -14.55 1.89 13.21
CA ASN A 60 -15.63 2.89 13.15
C ASN A 60 -16.81 2.48 12.27
N LEU A 61 -16.62 1.66 11.24
CA LEU A 61 -17.76 1.13 10.50
C LEU A 61 -18.38 -0.02 11.31
N LYS A 62 -19.53 0.25 11.93
CA LYS A 62 -20.42 -0.82 12.39
C LYS A 62 -21.12 -1.45 11.18
N LYS A 63 -21.45 -2.73 11.33
CA LYS A 63 -21.93 -3.60 10.25
C LYS A 63 -23.22 -3.09 9.64
#